data_AF-A0A316RPY9-F1
#
_entry.id   AF-A0A316RPY9-F1
#
_cell.length_a   1.000
_cell.length_b   1.000
_cell.length_c   1.000
_cell.angle_alpha   90.00
_cell.angle_beta   90.00
_cell.angle_gamma   90.00
#
_symmetry.space_group_name_H-M   'P 1'
#
loop_
_entity.id
_entity.type
_entity.pdbx_description
1 polymer ?
#
loop_
_entity_poly.entity_id
_entity_poly.type
_entity_poly.pdbx_seq_one_letter_code
_entity_poly.pdbx_strand_id
1 'polypeptide(L)'
;MSTLGFLSIAMVVLMMWLLLRGKNAPYVTFVAVPILFAALAGFGYADISAFAVSGISKVANTAVLFIGTILYFGVMGDAGMFDPMINRLVRFADRGVISIFLATSAITMVTHLDGSGVSTYLLTIPVML
;
A
#
# COMPACT_ATOMS: atom_id res chain seq x y z
N MET A 1 -11.66 -31.71 3.69
CA MET A 1 -11.13 -30.49 4.33
C MET A 1 -9.66 -30.24 4.01
N SER A 2 -8.86 -31.26 3.69
CA SER A 2 -7.43 -31.12 3.34
C SER A 2 -7.17 -30.56 1.93
N THR A 3 -7.96 -30.93 0.92
CA THR A 3 -7.73 -30.54 -0.49
C THR A 3 -7.87 -29.03 -0.76
N LEU A 4 -8.85 -28.37 -0.15
CA LEU A 4 -9.04 -26.91 -0.26
C LEU A 4 -7.90 -26.11 0.39
N GLY A 5 -7.33 -26.63 1.49
CA GLY A 5 -6.19 -26.01 2.16
C GLY A 5 -4.90 -26.07 1.33
N PHE A 6 -4.66 -27.18 0.64
CA PHE A 6 -3.54 -27.26 -0.31
C PHE A 6 -3.73 -26.29 -1.49
N LEU A 7 -4.97 -26.15 -1.98
CA LEU A 7 -5.28 -25.27 -3.09
C LEU A 7 -5.10 -23.78 -2.74
N SER A 8 -5.45 -23.37 -1.52
CA SER A 8 -5.25 -21.99 -1.05
C SER A 8 -3.78 -21.65 -0.82
N ILE A 9 -2.98 -22.60 -0.31
CA ILE A 9 -1.53 -22.43 -0.21
C ILE A 9 -0.91 -22.33 -1.61
N ALA A 10 -1.30 -23.21 -2.53
CA ALA A 10 -0.84 -23.17 -3.92
C ALA A 10 -1.21 -21.84 -4.62
N MET A 11 -2.40 -21.30 -4.33
CA MET A 11 -2.83 -19.98 -4.82
C MET A 11 -1.87 -18.88 -4.35
N VAL A 12 -1.55 -18.81 -3.06
CA VAL A 12 -0.67 -17.78 -2.50
C VAL A 12 0.74 -17.90 -3.08
N VAL A 13 1.28 -19.11 -3.17
CA VAL A 13 2.60 -19.36 -3.75
C VAL A 13 2.66 -18.94 -5.22
N LEU A 14 1.64 -19.30 -6.01
CA LEU A 14 1.58 -18.91 -7.41
C LEU A 14 1.48 -17.39 -7.56
N MET A 15 0.63 -16.74 -6.75
CA MET A 15 0.46 -15.29 -6.77
C MET A 15 1.78 -14.58 -6.44
N MET A 16 2.48 -15.04 -5.40
CA MET A 16 3.77 -14.48 -5.00
C MET A 16 4.84 -14.69 -6.07
N TRP A 17 4.88 -15.88 -6.70
CA TRP A 17 5.79 -16.17 -7.80
C TRP A 17 5.53 -15.31 -9.05
N LEU A 18 4.26 -15.06 -9.39
CA LEU A 18 3.86 -14.17 -10.49
C LEU A 18 4.25 -12.73 -10.22
N LEU A 19 4.07 -12.25 -8.98
CA LEU A 19 4.44 -10.89 -8.56
C LEU A 19 5.97 -10.70 -8.60
N LEU A 20 6.74 -11.66 -8.09
CA LEU A 20 8.20 -11.59 -8.06
C LEU A 20 8.84 -11.62 -9.45
N ARG A 21 8.16 -12.18 -10.46
CA ARG A 21 8.62 -12.12 -11.86
C ARG A 21 8.56 -10.70 -12.45
N GLY A 22 7.81 -9.77 -11.85
CA GLY A 22 7.75 -8.36 -12.27
C GLY A 22 7.17 -8.10 -13.67
N LYS A 23 6.70 -9.13 -14.39
CA LYS A 23 6.19 -9.02 -15.77
C LYS A 23 4.70 -8.66 -15.84
N ASN A 24 3.97 -8.82 -14.73
CA ASN A 24 2.53 -8.61 -14.67
C ASN A 24 2.20 -7.42 -13.78
N ALA A 25 1.19 -6.63 -14.16
CA ALA A 25 0.66 -5.61 -13.28
C ALA A 25 0.08 -6.28 -12.01
N PRO A 26 0.46 -5.85 -10.79
CA PRO A 26 0.04 -6.51 -9.56
C PRO A 26 -1.48 -6.65 -9.43
N TYR A 27 -2.23 -5.61 -9.79
CA TYR A 27 -3.69 -5.62 -9.72
C TYR A 27 -4.33 -6.72 -10.59
N VAL A 28 -3.76 -7.02 -11.76
CA VAL A 28 -4.26 -8.10 -12.64
C VAL A 28 -4.05 -9.44 -11.95
N THR A 29 -2.88 -9.63 -11.33
CA THR A 29 -2.55 -10.87 -10.60
C THR A 29 -3.48 -11.06 -9.40
N PHE A 30 -3.75 -9.98 -8.65
CA PHE A 30 -4.66 -10.01 -7.50
C PHE A 30 -6.12 -10.30 -7.86
N VAL A 31 -6.55 -10.06 -9.10
CA VAL A 31 -7.92 -10.37 -9.55
C VAL A 31 -7.98 -11.72 -10.26
N ALA A 32 -7.08 -11.99 -11.20
CA ALA A 32 -7.13 -13.18 -12.03
C ALA A 32 -6.84 -14.47 -11.25
N VAL A 33 -5.85 -14.46 -10.35
CA VAL A 33 -5.43 -15.67 -9.63
C VAL A 33 -6.52 -16.19 -8.68
N PRO A 34 -7.15 -15.37 -7.82
CA PRO A 34 -8.25 -15.85 -6.98
C PRO A 34 -9.44 -16.39 -7.78
N ILE A 35 -9.78 -15.75 -8.91
CA ILE A 35 -10.91 -16.20 -9.76
C ILE A 35 -10.60 -17.58 -10.36
N LEU A 36 -9.39 -17.78 -10.89
CA LEU A 36 -8.97 -19.07 -11.45
C LEU A 36 -8.97 -20.17 -10.39
N PHE A 37 -8.45 -19.90 -9.19
CA PHE A 37 -8.41 -20.89 -8.12
C PHE A 37 -9.79 -21.18 -7.54
N ALA A 38 -10.68 -20.18 -7.47
CA ALA A 38 -12.06 -20.40 -7.04
C ALA A 38 -12.84 -21.26 -8.06
N ALA A 39 -12.61 -21.06 -9.36
CA ALA A 39 -13.16 -21.93 -10.39
C ALA A 39 -12.61 -23.36 -10.30
N LEU A 40 -11.30 -23.54 -10.08
CA LEU A 40 -10.68 -24.85 -9.89
C LEU A 40 -11.14 -25.57 -8.62
N ALA A 41 -11.51 -24.83 -7.58
CA ALA A 41 -12.11 -25.37 -6.35
C ALA A 41 -13.57 -25.84 -6.53
N GLY A 42 -14.18 -25.58 -7.69
CA GLY A 42 -15.55 -25.97 -8.00
C GLY A 42 -16.62 -25.00 -7.50
N PHE A 43 -16.26 -23.77 -7.13
CA PHE A 43 -17.22 -22.75 -6.72
C PHE A 43 -18.01 -22.20 -7.93
N GLY A 44 -19.31 -21.98 -7.73
CA GLY A 44 -20.17 -21.40 -8.76
C GLY A 44 -19.96 -19.89 -8.93
N TYR A 45 -20.51 -19.32 -10.00
CA TYR A 45 -20.45 -17.87 -10.27
C TYR A 45 -21.00 -17.03 -9.10
N ALA A 46 -22.10 -17.49 -8.49
CA ALA A 46 -22.72 -16.83 -7.34
C ALA A 46 -21.74 -16.74 -6.15
N ASP A 47 -21.06 -17.84 -5.82
CA ASP A 47 -20.11 -17.88 -4.70
C ASP A 47 -18.88 -17.02 -4.97
N ILE A 48 -18.33 -17.08 -6.19
CA ILE A 48 -17.18 -16.25 -6.59
C ILE A 48 -17.52 -14.76 -6.49
N SER A 49 -18.71 -14.37 -6.94
CA SER A 49 -19.18 -12.98 -6.82
C SER A 49 -19.37 -12.55 -5.35
N ALA A 50 -19.89 -13.44 -4.50
CA ALA A 50 -20.04 -13.19 -3.08
C ALA A 50 -18.67 -13.05 -2.38
N PHE A 51 -17.68 -13.87 -2.75
CA PHE A 51 -16.30 -13.75 -2.24
C PHE A 51 -15.65 -12.43 -2.66
N ALA A 52 -15.85 -12.00 -3.91
CA ALA A 52 -15.34 -10.73 -4.40
C ALA A 52 -15.94 -9.54 -3.63
N VAL A 53 -17.27 -9.51 -3.49
CA VAL A 53 -17.97 -8.46 -2.73
C VAL A 53 -17.56 -8.46 -1.25
N SER A 54 -17.46 -9.64 -0.63
CA SER A 54 -16.98 -9.77 0.75
C SER A 54 -15.55 -9.24 0.91
N GLY A 55 -14.67 -9.53 -0.05
CA GLY A 55 -13.30 -9.01 -0.10
C GLY A 55 -13.26 -7.49 -0.19
N ILE A 56 -14.04 -6.90 -1.11
CA ILE A 56 -14.14 -5.45 -1.28
C ILE A 56 -14.66 -4.79 0.00
N SER A 57 -15.73 -5.32 0.60
CA SER A 57 -16.31 -4.76 1.83
C SER A 57 -15.32 -4.75 2.99
N LYS A 58 -14.42 -5.74 3.08
CA LYS A 58 -13.37 -5.79 4.12
C LYS A 58 -12.32 -4.70 3.97
N VAL A 59 -12.02 -4.27 2.74
CA VAL A 59 -10.98 -3.25 2.46
C VAL A 59 -11.56 -1.86 2.20
N ALA A 60 -12.87 -1.74 1.99
CA ALA A 60 -13.54 -0.51 1.62
C ALA A 60 -13.29 0.62 2.64
N ASN A 61 -13.43 0.35 3.94
CA ASN A 61 -13.20 1.36 4.97
C ASN A 61 -11.76 1.86 4.97
N THR A 62 -10.79 0.95 4.82
CA THR A 62 -9.38 1.29 4.73
C THR A 62 -9.07 2.11 3.47
N ALA A 63 -9.71 1.79 2.34
CA ALA A 63 -9.56 2.58 1.11
C ALA A 63 -10.09 4.01 1.26
N VAL A 64 -11.24 4.20 1.94
CA VAL A 64 -11.78 5.53 2.23
C VAL A 64 -10.83 6.35 3.10
N LEU A 65 -10.25 5.73 4.14
CA LEU A 65 -9.24 6.38 4.97
C LEU A 65 -8.01 6.79 4.13
N PHE A 66 -7.52 5.91 3.27
CA PHE A 66 -6.38 6.25 2.40
C PHE A 66 -6.69 7.42 1.46
N ILE A 67 -7.86 7.42 0.79
CA ILE A 67 -8.24 8.52 -0.10
C ILE A 67 -8.36 9.83 0.69
N GLY A 68 -9.02 9.79 1.85
CA GLY A 68 -9.16 10.94 2.73
C GLY A 68 -7.80 11.50 3.17
N THR A 69 -6.89 10.62 3.58
CA THR A 69 -5.56 11.02 4.03
C THR A 69 -4.69 11.58 2.90
N ILE A 70 -4.73 10.97 1.71
CA ILE A 70 -4.02 11.47 0.52
C ILE A 70 -4.50 12.88 0.16
N LEU A 71 -5.82 13.11 0.14
CA LEU A 71 -6.38 14.43 -0.16
C LEU A 71 -6.06 15.45 0.95
N TYR A 72 -6.21 15.06 2.21
CA TYR A 72 -5.93 15.93 3.37
C TYR A 72 -4.46 16.38 3.38
N PHE A 73 -3.53 15.44 3.28
CA PHE A 73 -2.10 15.76 3.27
C PHE A 73 -1.65 16.41 1.97
N GLY A 74 -2.27 16.10 0.83
CA GLY A 74 -2.06 16.81 -0.42
C GLY A 74 -2.37 18.31 -0.28
N VAL A 75 -3.56 18.64 0.23
CA VAL A 75 -3.97 20.05 0.46
C VAL A 75 -3.08 20.73 1.50
N MET A 76 -2.69 20.03 2.58
CA MET A 76 -1.76 20.58 3.58
C MET A 76 -0.35 20.83 3.03
N GLY A 77 0.11 19.96 2.12
CA GLY A 77 1.34 20.14 1.35
C GLY A 77 1.26 21.40 0.50
N ASP A 78 0.21 21.53 -0.31
CA ASP A 78 0.00 22.70 -1.17
C ASP A 78 -0.17 24.02 -0.38
N ALA A 79 -0.72 23.95 0.83
CA ALA A 79 -0.88 25.10 1.72
C ALA A 79 0.41 25.51 2.46
N GLY A 80 1.50 24.76 2.33
CA GLY A 80 2.78 25.04 3.01
C GLY A 80 2.75 24.80 4.51
N MET A 81 1.75 24.05 5.03
CA MET A 81 1.64 23.79 6.48
C MET A 81 2.88 23.03 7.01
N PHE A 82 3.51 22.23 6.15
CA PHE A 82 4.69 21.45 6.50
C PHE A 82 6.00 22.25 6.42
N ASP A 83 6.04 23.40 5.73
CA ASP A 83 7.26 24.18 5.48
C ASP A 83 8.07 24.52 6.75
N PRO A 84 7.47 24.91 7.89
CA PRO A 84 8.22 25.21 9.11
C PRO A 84 8.90 23.98 9.70
N MET A 85 8.25 22.83 9.61
CA MET A 85 8.77 21.55 10.11
C MET A 85 9.90 21.05 9.20
N ILE A 86 9.69 21.14 7.89
CA ILE A 86 10.66 20.79 6.84
C ILE A 86 11.94 21.61 6.98
N ASN A 87 11.83 22.93 7.07
CA ASN A 87 12.98 23.83 7.17
C ASN A 87 13.85 23.57 8.42
N ARG A 88 13.25 23.11 9.53
CA ARG A 88 14.01 22.70 10.72
C ARG A 88 14.78 21.40 10.50
N LEU A 89 14.17 20.45 9.80
CA LEU A 89 14.77 19.16 9.48
C LEU A 89 15.89 19.29 8.44
N VAL A 90 15.71 20.11 7.40
CA VAL A 90 16.75 20.39 6.39
C VAL A 90 18.00 21.02 7.02
N ARG A 91 17.83 21.98 7.95
CA ARG A 91 18.95 22.55 8.72
C ARG A 91 19.70 21.53 9.58
N PHE A 92 19.03 20.45 9.99
CA PHE A 92 19.66 19.36 10.71
C PHE A 92 20.36 18.40 9.73
N ALA A 93 19.71 18.08 8.62
CA ALA A 93 20.17 17.16 7.58
C ALA A 93 21.51 17.59 6.94
N ASP A 94 21.76 18.90 6.79
CA ASP A 94 22.97 19.46 6.16
C ASP A 94 24.29 19.20 6.92
N ARG A 95 24.25 18.50 8.05
CA ARG A 95 25.42 18.22 8.91
C ARG A 95 26.18 16.94 8.54
N GLY A 96 25.72 16.20 7.52
CA GLY A 96 26.37 14.99 7.00
C GLY A 96 25.40 13.82 6.81
N VAL A 97 25.88 12.75 6.15
CA VAL A 97 25.06 11.61 5.70
C VAL A 97 24.22 10.96 6.80
N ILE A 98 24.77 10.84 8.01
CA ILE A 98 24.06 10.27 9.17
C ILE A 98 22.88 11.15 9.60
N SER A 99 23.05 12.47 9.51
CA SER A 99 22.01 13.43 9.88
C SER A 99 20.85 13.42 8.89
N ILE A 100 21.16 13.30 7.59
CA ILE A 100 20.16 13.11 6.53
C ILE A 100 19.36 11.84 6.79
N PHE A 101 20.03 10.71 7.05
CA PHE A 101 19.36 9.43 7.35
C PHE A 101 18.40 9.53 8.53
N LEU A 102 18.83 10.15 9.64
CA LEU A 102 18.00 10.37 10.82
C LEU A 102 16.82 11.30 10.53
N ALA A 103 17.03 12.37 9.77
CA ALA A 103 15.98 13.29 9.36
C ALA A 103 14.93 12.61 8.47
N THR A 104 15.35 11.85 7.44
CA THR A 104 14.45 11.10 6.55
C THR A 104 13.64 10.06 7.33
N SER A 105 14.29 9.34 8.25
CA SER A 105 13.61 8.35 9.10
C SER A 105 12.56 9.00 10.01
N ALA A 106 12.89 10.13 10.65
CA ALA A 106 11.95 10.86 11.50
C ALA A 106 10.75 11.42 10.73
N ILE A 107 10.98 12.01 9.55
CA ILE A 107 9.90 12.50 8.66
C ILE A 107 9.03 11.33 8.22
N THR A 108 9.64 10.20 7.83
CA THR A 108 8.92 9.00 7.43
C THR A 108 8.04 8.50 8.56
N MET A 109 8.53 8.42 9.80
CA MET A 109 7.72 7.98 10.94
C MET A 109 6.50 8.87 11.17
N VAL A 110 6.65 10.19 11.08
CA VAL A 110 5.52 11.13 11.30
C VAL A 110 4.52 11.07 10.16
N THR A 111 4.99 10.98 8.92
CA THR A 111 4.13 10.95 7.73
C THR A 111 3.47 9.59 7.51
N HIS A 112 4.05 8.51 8.04
CA HIS A 112 3.52 7.15 7.95
C HIS A 112 2.57 6.78 9.10
N LEU A 113 2.16 7.75 9.93
CA LEU A 113 1.20 7.51 11.03
C LEU A 113 -0.17 6.99 10.55
N ASP A 114 -0.50 7.16 9.27
CA ASP A 114 -1.68 6.59 8.62
C ASP A 114 -1.46 5.18 8.04
N GLY A 115 -0.25 4.62 8.18
CA GLY A 115 0.13 3.29 7.66
C GLY A 115 0.14 3.21 6.13
N SER A 116 0.09 4.36 5.45
CA SER A 116 0.06 4.49 3.99
C SER A 116 1.44 4.74 3.45
N GLY A 117 1.88 3.96 2.45
CA GLY A 117 3.09 4.31 1.70
C GLY A 117 2.91 5.57 0.83
N VAL A 118 1.66 5.94 0.52
CA VAL A 118 1.35 7.03 -0.42
C VAL A 118 1.50 8.39 0.25
N SER A 119 1.03 8.55 1.48
CA SER A 119 1.22 9.78 2.28
C SER A 119 2.70 10.07 2.52
N THR A 120 3.48 9.03 2.87
CA THR A 120 4.93 9.10 3.03
C THR A 120 5.60 9.55 1.74
N TYR A 121 5.22 9.00 0.59
CA TYR A 121 5.83 9.37 -0.69
C TYR A 121 5.53 10.82 -1.06
N LEU A 122 4.27 11.25 -0.93
CA LEU A 122 3.81 12.61 -1.23
C LEU A 122 4.46 13.66 -0.32
N LEU A 123 4.71 13.33 0.95
CA LEU A 123 5.26 14.27 1.92
C LEU A 123 6.80 14.21 2.02
N THR A 124 7.44 13.05 1.84
CA THR A 124 8.88 12.90 2.10
C THR A 124 9.74 13.32 0.91
N ILE A 125 9.27 13.10 -0.32
CA ILE A 125 10.03 13.42 -1.53
C ILE A 125 10.25 14.92 -1.73
N PRO A 126 9.22 15.79 -1.68
CA PRO A 126 9.44 17.24 -1.83
C PRO A 126 10.25 17.85 -0.67
N VAL A 127 10.44 17.09 0.41
CA VAL A 127 11.18 17.51 1.61
C VAL A 127 12.67 17.17 1.55
N MET A 128 13.02 16.15 0.79
CA MET A 128 14.37 15.59 0.69
C MET A 128 15.01 15.76 -0.69
N LEU A 129 14.26 16.24 -1.69
CA LEU A 129 14.76 16.79 -2.95
C LEU A 129 15.02 18.29 -2.79
#